data_AF-A0A532EQ61-F1
#
_entry.id   AF-A0A532EQ61-F1
#
_cell.length_a   1.000
_cell.length_b   1.000
_cell.length_c   1.000
_cell.angle_alpha   90.00
_cell.angle_beta   90.00
_cell.angle_gamma   90.00
#
_symmetry.space_group_name_H-M   'P 1'
#
loop_
_entity.id
_entity.type
_entity.pdbx_description
1 polymer ?
#
loop_
_entity_poly.entity_id
_entity_poly.type
_entity_poly.pdbx_seq_one_letter_code
_entity_poly.pdbx_strand_id
1 'polypeptide(L)'
;MKGESSSKNYVANRIDSVLRIEKITKLEAAQCQLKTACLLFFQTSDSVSVHTLAWAAHEILDQHPKSARSLLFDIANQSPESAKACAELTEARNFFKHYHNKPSKAIHLIENLNEWLLIDCGQMYRSITGKGIKEVVAVSAWVSVRRNLLILDNSVVIEHLRRLNLPKKAFLDTFLSTAEFGPGFE
;
A
#
# COMPACT_ATOMS: atom_id res chain seq x y z
N MET A 1 -34.36 -14.79 -40.32
CA MET A 1 -33.27 -14.39 -39.41
C MET A 1 -33.53 -12.98 -38.88
N LYS A 2 -34.33 -12.81 -37.81
CA LYS A 2 -34.61 -11.52 -37.14
C LYS A 2 -34.70 -11.68 -35.60
N GLY A 3 -33.78 -12.43 -35.00
CA GLY A 3 -33.81 -12.74 -33.56
C GLY A 3 -32.66 -12.14 -32.72
N GLU A 4 -31.55 -11.74 -33.34
CA GLU A 4 -30.32 -11.43 -32.58
C GLU A 4 -30.17 -9.97 -32.16
N SER A 5 -30.83 -9.01 -32.82
CA SER A 5 -30.64 -7.57 -32.51
C SER A 5 -31.42 -7.07 -31.30
N SER A 6 -32.48 -7.79 -30.87
CA SER A 6 -33.34 -7.38 -29.74
C SER A 6 -32.70 -7.72 -28.39
N SER A 7 -31.96 -8.84 -28.29
CA SER A 7 -31.31 -9.28 -27.05
C SER A 7 -30.05 -8.47 -26.70
N LYS A 8 -29.24 -8.09 -27.70
CA LYS A 8 -28.05 -7.23 -27.50
C LYS A 8 -28.42 -5.84 -26.97
N ASN A 9 -29.51 -5.25 -27.47
CA ASN A 9 -30.01 -3.96 -27.00
C ASN A 9 -30.58 -4.02 -25.57
N TYR A 10 -31.16 -5.16 -25.15
CA TYR A 10 -31.66 -5.33 -23.79
C TYR A 10 -30.53 -5.41 -22.74
N VAL A 11 -29.45 -6.12 -23.05
CA VAL A 11 -28.29 -6.24 -22.16
C VAL A 11 -27.52 -4.92 -22.04
N ALA A 12 -27.32 -4.19 -23.15
CA ALA A 12 -26.67 -2.89 -23.13
C ALA A 12 -27.43 -1.87 -22.26
N ASN A 13 -28.76 -1.77 -22.43
CA ASN A 13 -29.61 -0.87 -21.63
C ASN A 13 -29.63 -1.25 -20.13
N ARG A 14 -29.47 -2.53 -19.81
CA ARG A 14 -29.39 -3.01 -18.42
C ARG A 14 -28.03 -2.76 -17.78
N ILE A 15 -26.97 -2.71 -18.57
CA ILE A 15 -25.63 -2.31 -18.10
C ILE A 15 -25.64 -0.81 -17.81
N ASP A 16 -26.11 0.03 -18.74
CA ASP A 16 -26.12 1.49 -18.57
C ASP A 16 -26.91 1.96 -17.34
N SER A 17 -28.01 1.26 -17.00
CA SER A 17 -28.82 1.57 -15.81
C SER A 17 -28.20 1.14 -14.47
N VAL A 18 -27.10 0.37 -14.48
CA VAL A 18 -26.36 -0.02 -13.27
C VAL A 18 -24.91 0.45 -13.24
N LEU A 19 -24.43 1.08 -14.33
CA LEU A 19 -23.08 1.63 -14.38
C LEU A 19 -22.95 2.79 -13.39
N ARG A 20 -22.08 2.61 -12.39
CA ARG A 20 -21.55 3.72 -11.60
C ARG A 20 -20.21 4.11 -12.18
N ILE A 21 -20.18 5.24 -12.88
CA ILE A 21 -18.95 5.80 -13.45
C ILE A 21 -18.37 6.76 -12.42
N GLU A 22 -17.16 6.47 -11.95
CA GLU A 22 -16.38 7.34 -11.08
C GLU A 22 -15.19 7.89 -11.86
N LYS A 23 -14.99 9.21 -11.83
CA LYS A 23 -13.82 9.86 -12.40
C LYS A 23 -12.72 9.86 -11.33
N ILE A 24 -11.68 9.06 -11.53
CA ILE A 24 -10.53 8.96 -10.62
C ILE A 24 -9.25 9.45 -11.31
N THR A 25 -8.50 10.31 -10.63
CA THR A 25 -7.16 10.71 -11.06
C THR A 25 -6.13 9.65 -10.68
N LYS A 26 -4.93 9.72 -11.27
CA LYS A 26 -3.83 8.82 -10.92
C LYS A 26 -3.46 8.93 -9.43
N LEU A 27 -3.44 10.15 -8.89
CA LEU A 27 -3.06 10.38 -7.51
C LEU A 27 -4.12 9.88 -6.52
N GLU A 28 -5.41 10.08 -6.81
CA GLU A 28 -6.51 9.48 -6.03
C GLU A 28 -6.44 7.95 -6.09
N ALA A 29 -6.17 7.38 -7.26
CA ALA A 29 -5.96 5.93 -7.38
C ALA A 29 -4.80 5.46 -6.50
N ALA A 30 -3.64 6.12 -6.54
CA ALA A 30 -2.51 5.76 -5.68
C ALA A 30 -2.85 5.87 -4.19
N GLN A 31 -3.58 6.92 -3.78
CA GLN A 31 -4.05 7.10 -2.40
C GLN A 31 -4.98 5.96 -1.99
N CYS A 32 -5.99 5.62 -2.79
CA CYS A 32 -6.94 4.55 -2.50
C CYS A 32 -6.24 3.19 -2.38
N GLN A 33 -5.32 2.89 -3.30
CA GLN A 33 -4.53 1.66 -3.32
C GLN A 33 -3.67 1.56 -2.06
N LEU A 34 -2.94 2.63 -1.71
CA LEU A 34 -2.09 2.69 -0.53
C LEU A 34 -2.88 2.57 0.78
N LYS A 35 -3.99 3.32 0.92
CA LYS A 35 -4.89 3.22 2.10
C LYS A 35 -5.42 1.80 2.27
N THR A 36 -5.90 1.19 1.19
CA THR A 36 -6.42 -0.18 1.21
C THR A 36 -5.34 -1.19 1.60
N ALA A 37 -4.12 -1.03 1.06
CA ALA A 37 -2.99 -1.88 1.41
C ALA A 37 -2.65 -1.78 2.92
N CYS A 38 -2.65 -0.59 3.50
CA CYS A 38 -2.46 -0.40 4.94
C CYS A 38 -3.57 -1.05 5.77
N LEU A 39 -4.84 -0.93 5.35
CA LEU A 39 -5.95 -1.58 6.04
C LEU A 39 -5.81 -3.11 6.04
N LEU A 40 -5.53 -3.71 4.88
CA LEU A 40 -5.30 -5.16 4.76
C LEU A 40 -4.09 -5.63 5.58
N PHE A 41 -3.03 -4.81 5.62
CA PHE A 41 -1.85 -5.07 6.45
C PHE A 41 -2.24 -5.25 7.92
N PHE A 42 -3.16 -4.46 8.44
CA PHE A 42 -3.62 -4.57 9.84
C PHE A 42 -4.72 -5.62 10.05
N GLN A 43 -5.62 -5.81 9.09
CA GLN A 43 -6.88 -6.55 9.30
C GLN A 43 -6.82 -8.03 8.93
N THR A 44 -6.26 -8.36 7.76
CA THR A 44 -6.38 -9.72 7.18
C THR A 44 -5.04 -10.40 7.02
N SER A 45 -3.94 -9.64 7.01
CA SER A 45 -2.59 -10.14 6.69
C SER A 45 -2.51 -10.85 5.34
N ASP A 46 -3.37 -10.47 4.37
CA ASP A 46 -3.21 -10.93 2.99
C ASP A 46 -2.01 -10.22 2.34
N SER A 47 -0.84 -10.82 2.52
CA SER A 47 0.44 -10.27 2.09
C SER A 47 0.54 -10.09 0.57
N VAL A 48 -0.17 -10.91 -0.22
CA VAL A 48 -0.19 -10.80 -1.69
C VAL A 48 -0.97 -9.56 -2.11
N SER A 49 -2.16 -9.36 -1.52
CA SER A 49 -2.97 -8.17 -1.79
C SER A 49 -2.27 -6.90 -1.31
N VAL A 50 -1.70 -6.90 -0.10
CA VAL A 50 -0.92 -5.76 0.42
C VAL A 50 0.21 -5.40 -0.55
N HIS A 51 0.99 -6.40 -0.97
CA HIS A 51 2.13 -6.19 -1.87
C HIS A 51 1.69 -5.61 -3.23
N THR A 52 0.66 -6.22 -3.82
CA THR A 52 0.11 -5.81 -5.13
C THR A 52 -0.39 -4.37 -5.11
N LEU A 53 -1.23 -4.02 -4.13
CA LEU A 53 -1.81 -2.68 -4.03
C LEU A 53 -0.74 -1.63 -3.70
N ALA A 54 0.20 -1.95 -2.81
CA ALA A 54 1.31 -1.05 -2.48
C ALA A 54 2.21 -0.79 -3.68
N TRP A 55 2.56 -1.81 -4.47
CA TRP A 55 3.33 -1.61 -5.71
C TRP A 55 2.57 -0.84 -6.78
N ALA A 56 1.25 -1.05 -6.91
CA ALA A 56 0.44 -0.27 -7.83
C ALA A 56 0.44 1.22 -7.45
N ALA A 57 0.40 1.54 -6.15
CA ALA A 57 0.59 2.90 -5.67
C ALA A 57 2.02 3.41 -5.95
N HIS A 58 3.04 2.61 -5.64
CA HIS A 58 4.46 2.94 -5.89
C HIS A 58 4.71 3.30 -7.35
N GLU A 59 4.28 2.48 -8.31
CA GLU A 59 4.46 2.72 -9.76
C GLU A 59 3.83 4.06 -10.18
N ILE A 60 2.68 4.44 -9.62
CA ILE A 60 2.05 5.72 -9.95
C ILE A 60 2.84 6.90 -9.35
N LEU A 61 3.28 6.75 -8.09
CA LEU A 61 3.99 7.81 -7.37
C LEU A 61 5.38 8.03 -7.96
N ASP A 62 6.12 6.96 -8.27
CA ASP A 62 7.48 7.00 -8.85
C ASP A 62 7.51 7.75 -10.18
N GLN A 63 6.47 7.58 -11.00
CA GLN A 63 6.37 8.26 -12.30
C GLN A 63 5.88 9.71 -12.18
N HIS A 64 5.55 10.19 -10.98
CA HIS A 64 5.06 11.55 -10.79
C HIS A 64 6.24 12.57 -10.75
N PRO A 65 6.20 13.68 -11.51
CA PRO A 65 7.34 14.61 -11.61
C PRO A 65 7.79 15.28 -10.30
N LYS A 66 6.90 15.36 -9.31
CA LYS A 66 7.17 15.92 -7.97
C LYS A 66 7.51 14.86 -6.93
N SER A 67 7.59 13.58 -7.32
CA SER A 67 7.93 12.54 -6.37
C SER A 67 9.36 12.70 -5.89
N ALA A 68 9.57 12.52 -4.59
CA ALA A 68 10.87 12.22 -4.08
C ALA A 68 11.32 10.86 -4.62
N ARG A 69 12.63 10.66 -4.63
CA ARG A 69 13.23 9.36 -4.93
C ARG A 69 12.79 8.34 -3.89
N SER A 70 12.48 7.12 -4.34
CA SER A 70 12.15 6.00 -3.45
C SER A 70 13.33 5.69 -2.53
N LEU A 71 13.07 5.72 -1.22
CA LEU A 71 14.04 5.31 -0.20
C LEU A 71 14.38 3.83 -0.32
N LEU A 72 13.43 2.98 -0.75
CA LEU A 72 13.73 1.56 -0.98
C LEU A 72 14.87 1.40 -1.99
N PHE A 73 14.83 2.11 -3.11
CA PHE A 73 15.89 2.03 -4.11
C PHE A 73 17.18 2.72 -3.67
N ASP A 74 17.10 3.76 -2.84
CA ASP A 74 18.30 4.36 -2.26
C ASP A 74 18.98 3.41 -1.27
N ILE A 75 18.21 2.69 -0.45
CA ILE A 75 18.70 1.68 0.49
C ILE A 75 19.28 0.47 -0.25
N ALA A 76 18.69 0.08 -1.39
CA ALA A 76 19.20 -1.01 -2.23
C ALA A 76 20.68 -0.83 -2.60
N ASN A 77 21.14 0.41 -2.77
CA ASN A 77 22.52 0.72 -3.16
C ASN A 77 23.50 0.78 -1.97
N GLN A 78 23.03 0.60 -0.73
CA GLN A 78 23.87 0.73 0.47
C GLN A 78 24.57 -0.57 0.86
N SER A 79 23.98 -1.73 0.54
CA SER A 79 24.57 -3.04 0.88
C SER A 79 24.04 -4.17 -0.04
N PRO A 80 24.78 -5.28 -0.19
CA PRO A 80 24.29 -6.47 -0.89
C PRO A 80 22.98 -7.02 -0.30
N GLU A 81 22.82 -6.97 1.02
CA GLU A 81 21.63 -7.45 1.73
C GLU A 81 20.40 -6.59 1.38
N SER A 82 20.57 -5.26 1.37
CA SER A 82 19.53 -4.33 0.95
C SER A 82 19.16 -4.49 -0.53
N ALA A 83 20.16 -4.69 -1.40
CA ALA A 83 19.93 -4.96 -2.81
C ALA A 83 19.11 -6.23 -3.02
N LYS A 84 19.42 -7.29 -2.26
CA LYS A 84 18.68 -8.55 -2.29
C LYS A 84 17.22 -8.37 -1.84
N ALA A 85 16.97 -7.66 -0.75
CA ALA A 85 15.61 -7.38 -0.28
C ALA A 85 14.77 -6.62 -1.34
N CYS A 86 15.39 -5.65 -2.03
CA CYS A 86 14.72 -4.91 -3.10
C CYS A 86 14.47 -5.78 -4.35
N ALA A 87 15.41 -6.68 -4.68
CA ALA A 87 15.23 -7.65 -5.75
C ALA A 87 14.06 -8.61 -5.45
N GLU A 88 13.92 -9.08 -4.21
CA GLU A 88 12.80 -9.93 -3.79
C GLU A 88 11.45 -9.20 -3.87
N LEU A 89 11.38 -7.93 -3.45
CA LEU A 89 10.18 -7.10 -3.65
C LEU A 89 9.82 -6.96 -5.14
N THR A 90 10.83 -6.80 -5.99
CA THR A 90 10.63 -6.65 -7.44
C THR A 90 10.22 -7.96 -8.11
N GLU A 91 10.80 -9.10 -7.70
CA GLU A 91 10.41 -10.42 -8.19
C GLU A 91 8.96 -10.73 -7.84
N ALA A 92 8.55 -10.47 -6.59
CA ALA A 92 7.18 -10.69 -6.15
C ALA A 92 6.17 -9.88 -6.97
N ARG A 93 6.44 -8.58 -7.19
CA ARG A 93 5.63 -7.73 -8.06
C ARG A 93 5.48 -8.33 -9.46
N ASN A 94 6.59 -8.70 -10.09
CA ASN A 94 6.59 -9.22 -11.45
C ASN A 94 5.82 -10.56 -11.52
N PHE A 95 5.97 -11.42 -10.52
CA PHE A 95 5.25 -12.69 -10.42
C PHE A 95 3.74 -12.49 -10.29
N PHE A 96 3.27 -11.53 -9.48
CA PHE A 96 1.83 -11.26 -9.35
C PHE A 96 1.22 -10.55 -10.57
N LYS A 97 2.00 -9.69 -11.24
CA LYS A 97 1.54 -8.92 -12.40
C LYS A 97 1.45 -9.75 -13.68
N HIS A 98 2.36 -10.70 -13.86
CA HIS A 98 2.51 -11.42 -15.11
C HIS A 98 2.26 -12.91 -14.93
N TYR A 99 1.19 -13.40 -15.57
CA TYR A 99 1.02 -14.83 -15.80
C TYR A 99 2.10 -15.30 -16.78
N HIS A 100 3.22 -15.77 -16.26
CA HIS A 100 4.21 -16.49 -17.06
C HIS A 100 3.72 -17.93 -17.29
N ASN A 101 4.05 -18.54 -18.43
CA ASN A 101 3.63 -19.88 -18.86
C ASN A 101 4.22 -21.05 -18.00
N LYS A 102 4.43 -20.85 -16.70
CA LYS A 102 4.93 -21.85 -15.75
C LYS A 102 3.94 -21.98 -14.57
N PRO A 103 2.82 -22.71 -14.74
CA PRO A 103 1.75 -22.78 -13.75
C PRO A 103 2.15 -23.40 -12.41
N SER A 104 3.31 -24.06 -12.33
CA SER A 104 3.85 -24.66 -11.09
C SER A 104 4.93 -23.82 -10.40
N LYS A 105 5.32 -22.66 -10.94
CA LYS A 105 6.31 -21.80 -10.26
C LYS A 105 5.66 -21.19 -9.02
N ALA A 106 6.24 -21.43 -7.85
CA ALA A 106 5.96 -20.70 -6.62
C ALA A 106 7.09 -19.70 -6.35
N ILE A 107 6.78 -18.66 -5.57
CA ILE A 107 7.77 -17.72 -5.04
C ILE A 107 7.66 -17.66 -3.51
N HIS A 108 8.74 -17.24 -2.86
CA HIS A 108 8.70 -16.88 -1.45
C HIS A 108 8.42 -15.39 -1.33
N LEU A 109 7.25 -15.04 -0.78
CA LEU A 109 6.94 -13.66 -0.44
C LEU A 109 7.41 -13.37 0.99
N ILE A 110 8.31 -12.40 1.15
CA ILE A 110 8.72 -11.93 2.47
C ILE A 110 7.76 -10.84 2.93
N GLU A 111 6.75 -11.23 3.70
CA GLU A 111 5.66 -10.35 4.16
C GLU A 111 6.16 -9.09 4.86
N ASN A 112 7.22 -9.21 5.65
CA ASN A 112 7.81 -8.12 6.42
C ASN A 112 8.43 -7.00 5.56
N LEU A 113 8.70 -7.25 4.26
CA LEU A 113 9.17 -6.23 3.34
C LEU A 113 8.03 -5.31 2.88
N ASN A 114 6.76 -5.76 2.95
CA ASN A 114 5.62 -4.91 2.65
C ASN A 114 5.52 -3.70 3.59
N GLU A 115 5.97 -3.83 4.84
CA GLU A 115 6.03 -2.71 5.80
C GLU A 115 6.86 -1.55 5.26
N TRP A 116 8.02 -1.86 4.66
CA TRP A 116 8.91 -0.86 4.10
C TRP A 116 8.36 -0.26 2.81
N LEU A 117 7.74 -1.08 1.97
CA LEU A 117 7.09 -0.61 0.75
C LEU A 117 5.94 0.37 1.05
N LEU A 118 5.12 0.08 2.05
CA LEU A 118 4.03 0.98 2.48
C LEU A 118 4.57 2.32 3.00
N ILE A 119 5.65 2.29 3.78
CA ILE A 119 6.29 3.51 4.32
C ILE A 119 6.90 4.34 3.17
N ASP A 120 7.62 3.71 2.25
CA ASP A 120 8.21 4.36 1.07
C ASP A 120 7.14 5.05 0.21
N CYS A 121 6.04 4.34 -0.09
CA CYS A 121 4.90 4.91 -0.82
C CYS A 121 4.31 6.11 -0.09
N GLY A 122 4.16 6.06 1.24
CA GLY A 122 3.64 7.20 2.01
C GLY A 122 4.54 8.42 1.97
N GLN A 123 5.85 8.23 1.95
CA GLN A 123 6.81 9.34 1.83
C GLN A 123 6.76 9.98 0.45
N MET A 124 6.71 9.17 -0.61
CA MET A 124 6.54 9.65 -1.99
C MET A 124 5.20 10.38 -2.15
N TYR A 125 4.12 9.83 -1.60
CA TYR A 125 2.81 10.51 -1.60
C TYR A 125 2.87 11.87 -0.89
N ARG A 126 3.52 11.93 0.28
CA ARG A 126 3.68 13.17 1.03
C ARG A 126 4.56 14.19 0.31
N SER A 127 5.59 13.77 -0.42
CA SER A 127 6.42 14.69 -1.18
C SER A 127 5.65 15.35 -2.33
N ILE A 128 4.68 14.63 -2.91
CA ILE A 128 3.84 15.12 -4.01
C ILE A 128 2.73 16.05 -3.49
N THR A 129 2.08 15.68 -2.38
CA THR A 129 0.86 16.34 -1.89
C THR A 129 1.07 17.32 -0.75
N GLY A 130 2.21 17.22 -0.05
CA GLY A 130 2.43 17.87 1.24
C GLY A 130 1.66 17.23 2.40
N LYS A 131 0.87 16.17 2.16
CA LYS A 131 -0.01 15.54 3.14
C LYS A 131 0.38 14.08 3.42
N GLY A 132 0.26 13.66 4.67
CA GLY A 132 0.43 12.26 5.07
C GLY A 132 -0.88 11.48 5.00
N ILE A 133 -0.79 10.16 4.91
CA ILE A 133 -1.94 9.25 5.04
C ILE A 133 -1.88 8.64 6.44
N LYS A 134 -2.94 8.79 7.24
CA LYS A 134 -2.99 8.34 8.65
C LYS A 134 -2.67 6.84 8.79
N GLU A 135 -3.20 6.01 7.90
CA GLU A 135 -2.97 4.58 7.90
C GLU A 135 -1.50 4.23 7.63
N VAL A 136 -0.77 5.03 6.83
CA VAL A 136 0.66 4.84 6.65
C VAL A 136 1.44 5.24 7.91
N VAL A 137 1.03 6.32 8.59
CA VAL A 137 1.64 6.68 9.89
C VAL A 137 1.44 5.56 10.91
N ALA A 138 0.28 4.91 10.90
CA ALA A 138 0.02 3.74 11.75
C ALA A 138 0.99 2.60 11.42
N VAL A 139 1.29 2.33 10.15
CA VAL A 139 2.32 1.35 9.74
C VAL A 139 3.70 1.76 10.28
N SER A 140 4.11 3.03 10.14
CA SER A 140 5.37 3.53 10.69
C SER A 140 5.45 3.38 12.21
N ALA A 141 4.35 3.65 12.93
CA ALA A 141 4.26 3.45 14.37
C ALA A 141 4.36 1.97 14.75
N TRP A 142 3.67 1.09 14.02
CA TRP A 142 3.75 -0.37 14.20
C TRP A 142 5.20 -0.85 14.07
N VAL A 143 5.90 -0.47 12.99
CA VAL A 143 7.30 -0.83 12.78
C VAL A 143 8.19 -0.29 13.89
N SER A 144 7.98 0.96 14.31
CA SER A 144 8.76 1.59 15.40
C SER A 144 8.61 0.82 16.71
N VAL A 145 7.39 0.42 17.05
CA VAL A 145 7.08 -0.37 18.25
C VAL A 145 7.67 -1.78 18.15
N ARG A 146 7.48 -2.46 17.02
CA ARG A 146 7.81 -3.89 16.86
C ARG A 146 9.27 -4.18 16.59
N ARG A 147 9.96 -3.28 15.91
CA ARG A 147 11.39 -3.43 15.57
C ARG A 147 12.30 -2.60 16.46
N ASN A 148 11.73 -1.88 17.44
CA ASN A 148 12.44 -0.93 18.27
C ASN A 148 13.26 0.08 17.44
N LEU A 149 12.66 0.53 16.34
CA LEU A 149 13.26 1.50 15.42
C LEU A 149 12.68 2.88 15.68
N LEU A 150 13.50 3.92 15.55
CA LEU A 150 13.08 5.31 15.64
C LEU A 150 12.68 5.83 14.26
N ILE A 151 11.56 5.35 13.72
CA ILE A 151 11.00 5.90 12.46
C ILE A 151 10.16 7.14 12.76
N LEU A 152 9.41 7.09 13.85
CA LEU A 152 8.73 8.26 14.42
C LEU A 152 9.48 8.68 15.69
N ASP A 153 9.40 9.97 16.02
CA ASP A 153 9.88 10.46 17.31
C ASP A 153 9.27 9.63 18.45
N ASN A 154 10.08 9.40 19.49
CA ASN A 154 9.72 8.64 20.69
C ASN A 154 8.69 9.42 21.53
N SER A 155 7.50 9.59 20.96
CA SER A 155 6.38 10.28 21.60
C SER A 155 5.79 9.41 22.69
N VAL A 156 5.10 10.05 23.63
CA VAL A 156 4.32 9.39 24.69
C VAL A 156 3.36 8.34 24.10
N VAL A 157 2.83 8.60 22.90
CA VAL A 157 1.95 7.67 22.16
C VAL A 157 2.69 6.40 21.75
N ILE A 158 3.90 6.48 21.18
CA ILE A 158 4.67 5.29 20.76
C ILE A 158 5.05 4.43 21.97
N GLU A 159 5.46 5.05 23.07
CA GLU A 159 5.80 4.33 24.29
C GLU A 159 4.56 3.69 24.95
N HIS A 160 3.42 4.38 24.93
CA HIS A 160 2.15 3.82 25.38
C HIS A 160 1.76 2.58 24.55
N LEU A 161 1.79 2.68 23.22
CA LEU A 161 1.46 1.56 22.32
C LEU A 161 2.42 0.38 22.48
N ARG A 162 3.70 0.65 22.74
CA ARG A 162 4.71 -0.38 23.04
C ARG A 162 4.33 -1.19 24.28
N ARG A 163 3.87 -0.52 25.33
CA ARG A 163 3.42 -1.18 26.58
C ARG A 163 2.16 -2.01 26.41
N LEU A 164 1.23 -1.58 25.56
CA LEU A 164 -0.01 -2.31 25.31
C LEU A 164 0.20 -3.63 24.55
N ASN A 165 1.30 -3.76 23.80
CA ASN A 165 1.66 -4.97 23.05
C ASN A 165 0.52 -5.52 22.15
N LEU A 166 -0.25 -4.61 21.53
CA LEU A 166 -1.50 -4.96 20.85
C LEU A 166 -1.29 -5.85 19.61
N PRO A 167 -2.20 -6.81 19.33
CA PRO A 167 -2.20 -7.50 18.05
C PRO A 167 -2.46 -6.50 16.91
N LYS A 168 -2.00 -6.84 15.70
CA LYS A 168 -2.02 -5.97 14.51
C LYS A 168 -3.39 -5.33 14.27
N LYS A 169 -4.47 -6.12 14.32
CA LYS A 169 -5.84 -5.65 14.14
C LYS A 169 -6.25 -4.57 15.15
N ALA A 170 -5.94 -4.76 16.43
CA ALA A 170 -6.29 -3.80 17.49
C ALA A 170 -5.36 -2.58 17.52
N PHE A 171 -4.16 -2.72 16.96
CA PHE A 171 -3.17 -1.64 16.92
C PHE A 171 -3.66 -0.45 16.10
N LEU A 172 -4.24 -0.69 14.91
CA LEU A 172 -4.71 0.39 14.03
C LEU A 172 -5.78 1.23 14.73
N ASP A 173 -6.83 0.58 15.24
CA ASP A 173 -7.95 1.28 15.88
C ASP A 173 -7.47 2.08 17.11
N THR A 174 -6.59 1.47 17.92
CA THR A 174 -6.03 2.15 19.09
C THR A 174 -5.17 3.34 18.67
N PHE A 175 -4.29 3.17 17.67
CA PHE A 175 -3.44 4.26 17.17
C PHE A 175 -4.28 5.42 16.63
N LEU A 176 -5.27 5.15 15.78
CA LEU A 176 -6.11 6.19 15.19
C LEU A 176 -6.98 6.92 16.23
N SER A 177 -7.36 6.25 17.32
CA SER A 177 -8.10 6.88 18.42
C SER A 177 -7.24 7.70 19.38
N THR A 178 -5.93 7.46 19.42
CA THR A 178 -4.99 8.08 20.38
C THR A 178 -4.09 9.14 19.75
N ALA A 179 -3.84 9.06 18.45
CA ALA A 179 -3.00 10.01 17.73
C ALA A 179 -3.80 11.26 17.32
N GLU A 180 -3.25 12.44 17.64
CA GLU A 180 -3.76 13.70 17.13
C GLU A 180 -3.17 13.98 15.74
N PHE A 181 -4.04 14.09 14.73
CA PHE A 181 -3.63 14.43 13.36
C PHE A 181 -3.99 15.87 13.04
N GLY A 182 -2.98 16.68 12.73
CA GLY A 182 -3.17 18.04 12.24
C GLY A 182 -3.68 18.12 10.79
N PRO A 183 -3.86 19.33 10.24
CA PRO A 183 -4.40 19.55 8.89
C PRO A 183 -3.52 19.01 7.74
N GLY A 184 -2.30 18.56 8.04
CA GLY A 184 -1.38 17.94 7.07
C GLY A 184 -1.62 16.45 6.82
N PHE A 185 -2.79 15.90 7.19
CA PHE A 185 -3.12 14.48 7.01
C PHE A 185 -4.47 14.29 6.36
N GLU A 186 -4.54 13.30 5.47
CA GLU A 186 -5.77 12.73 4.89
C GLU A 186 -6.31 11.61 5.81
#